data_AF-A0A0A9W7Q8-F1
#
_entry.id   AF-A0A0A9W7Q8-F1
#
_cell.length_a   1.000
_cell.length_b   1.000
_cell.length_c   1.000
_cell.angle_alpha   90.00
_cell.angle_beta   90.00
_cell.angle_gamma   90.00
#
_symmetry.space_group_name_H-M   'P 1'
#
loop_
_entity.id
_entity.type
_entity.pdbx_description
1 polymer ?
#
loop_
_entity_poly.entity_id
_entity_poly.type
_entity_poly.pdbx_seq_one_letter_code
_entity_poly.pdbx_strand_id
1 'polypeptide(L)'
;MIPFLGKTHCTYKGHKIELNKHYYPKGECIKLTCEADPSGKRVEGLDGMSCSPQVAVIYGEKGKKFIEPQPSLDLKYPKCCPVKYVFVPDNTKKHNSGNEINTLNNN
;
A
#
# COMPACT_ATOMS: atom_id res chain seq x y z
N MET A 1 18.69 15.49 10.12
CA MET A 1 19.42 14.21 10.23
C MET A 1 20.27 14.29 11.49
N ILE A 2 19.95 13.53 12.55
CA ILE A 2 20.77 13.53 13.77
C ILE A 2 21.97 12.60 13.50
N PRO A 3 23.22 13.08 13.55
CA PRO A 3 24.37 12.22 13.26
C PRO A 3 24.55 11.19 14.40
N PHE A 4 24.43 9.90 14.08
CA PHE A 4 24.61 8.77 15.00
C PHE A 4 26.09 8.41 15.20
N LEU A 5 26.98 9.41 15.29
CA LEU A 5 28.44 9.24 15.38
C LEU A 5 28.82 8.31 16.53
N GLY A 6 29.33 7.11 16.20
CA GLY A 6 29.92 6.15 17.13
C GLY A 6 28.98 5.07 17.68
N LYS A 7 27.69 5.06 17.33
CA LYS A 7 26.77 4.00 17.78
C LYS A 7 26.91 2.74 16.93
N THR A 8 26.70 1.57 17.54
CA THR A 8 26.69 0.24 16.89
C THR A 8 25.29 -0.34 16.72
N HIS A 9 24.25 0.45 17.05
CA HIS A 9 22.86 0.06 16.92
C HIS A 9 21.98 1.31 16.79
N CYS A 10 20.87 1.17 16.08
CA CYS A 10 19.81 2.17 16.05
C CYS A 10 18.87 1.92 17.23
N THR A 11 18.20 2.97 17.68
CA THR A 11 17.14 2.85 18.69
C THR A 11 15.86 3.48 18.15
N TYR A 12 14.76 2.73 18.18
CA TYR A 12 13.46 3.22 17.77
C TYR A 12 12.43 2.87 18.85
N LYS A 13 11.76 3.88 19.43
CA LYS A 13 10.76 3.74 20.51
C LYS A 13 11.21 2.79 21.64
N GLY A 14 12.48 2.89 22.05
CA GLY A 14 13.07 2.05 23.10
C GLY A 14 13.55 0.67 22.65
N HIS A 15 13.32 0.27 21.40
CA HIS A 15 13.85 -0.98 20.84
C HIS A 15 15.20 -0.76 20.16
N LYS A 16 16.15 -1.65 20.44
CA LYS A 16 17.46 -1.69 19.77
C LYS A 16 17.36 -2.47 18.47
N ILE A 17 17.95 -1.93 17.42
CA ILE A 17 18.03 -2.53 16.09
C ILE A 17 19.51 -2.62 15.74
N GLU A 18 20.01 -3.84 15.53
CA GLU A 18 21.40 -4.06 15.15
C GLU A 18 21.69 -3.59 13.73
N LEU A 19 22.96 -3.35 13.43
CA LEU A 19 23.41 -2.96 12.09
C LEU A 19 22.96 -3.95 11.02
N ASN A 20 22.48 -3.40 9.90
CA ASN A 20 21.97 -4.12 8.74
C ASN A 20 20.79 -5.06 9.08
N LYS A 21 20.11 -4.85 10.23
CA LYS A 21 18.89 -5.57 10.59
C LYS A 21 17.66 -4.73 10.33
N HIS A 22 16.56 -5.45 10.11
CA HIS A 22 15.24 -4.89 9.95
C HIS A 22 14.44 -4.98 11.25
N TYR A 23 13.65 -3.96 11.52
CA TYR A 23 12.69 -3.92 12.62
C TYR A 23 11.30 -3.52 12.10
N TYR A 24 10.29 -4.20 12.63
CA TYR A 24 8.89 -4.02 12.27
C TYR A 24 8.13 -3.66 13.55
N PRO A 25 7.96 -2.36 13.85
CA PRO A 25 7.25 -1.93 15.05
C PRO A 25 5.80 -2.42 15.04
N LYS A 26 5.32 -2.86 16.21
CA LYS A 26 3.92 -3.28 16.36
C LYS A 26 3.00 -2.06 16.25
N GLY A 27 1.89 -2.21 15.54
CA GLY A 27 0.90 -1.14 15.34
C GLY A 27 1.30 -0.11 14.28
N GLU A 28 2.43 -0.29 13.60
CA GLU A 28 2.89 0.60 12.54
C GLU A 28 3.23 -0.21 11.28
N CYS A 29 2.70 0.21 10.14
CA CYS A 29 3.04 -0.40 8.86
C CYS A 29 4.28 0.24 8.23
N ILE A 30 5.41 0.03 8.87
CA ILE A 30 6.73 0.52 8.44
C ILE A 30 7.76 -0.58 8.60
N LYS A 31 8.72 -0.62 7.69
CA LYS A 31 9.96 -1.39 7.83
C LYS A 31 11.08 -0.42 8.14
N LEU A 32 11.73 -0.59 9.27
CA LEU A 32 12.91 0.18 9.66
C LEU A 32 14.18 -0.65 9.40
N THR A 33 15.20 -0.03 8.82
CA THR A 33 16.50 -0.64 8.54
C THR A 33 17.57 0.18 9.22
N CYS A 34 18.35 -0.43 10.12
CA CYS A 34 19.50 0.25 10.70
C CYS A 34 20.68 0.12 9.74
N GLU A 35 21.07 1.22 9.10
CA GLU A 35 22.11 1.22 8.09
C GLU A 35 23.48 1.38 8.75
N ALA A 36 24.42 0.56 8.30
CA ALA A 36 25.82 0.69 8.70
C ALA A 36 26.54 1.67 7.78
N ASP A 37 27.53 2.37 8.33
CA ASP A 37 28.45 3.21 7.57
C ASP A 37 29.28 2.37 6.58
N PRO A 38 30.03 2.99 5.65
CA PRO A 38 30.84 2.24 4.68
C PRO A 38 31.85 1.28 5.33
N SER A 39 32.24 1.49 6.59
CA SER A 39 33.10 0.56 7.33
C SER A 39 32.36 -0.68 7.87
N GLY A 40 31.02 -0.67 7.88
CA GLY A 40 30.16 -1.73 8.40
C GLY A 40 30.15 -1.85 9.93
N LYS A 41 30.78 -0.91 10.65
CA LYS A 41 31.02 -1.03 12.11
C LYS A 41 30.17 -0.07 12.93
N ARG A 42 29.64 0.99 12.32
CA ARG A 42 28.91 2.06 12.98
C ARG A 42 27.61 2.32 12.27
N VAL A 43 26.68 2.95 12.98
CA VAL A 43 25.42 3.41 12.40
C VAL A 43 25.69 4.58 11.49
N GLU A 44 25.24 4.48 10.24
CA GLU A 44 25.10 5.59 9.31
C GLU A 44 23.77 6.31 9.56
N GLY A 45 22.70 5.54 9.66
CA GLY A 45 21.35 6.06 9.78
C GLY A 45 20.32 4.99 10.09
N LEU A 46 19.07 5.43 10.23
CA LEU A 46 17.90 4.58 10.33
C LEU A 46 16.99 4.92 9.16
N ASP A 47 16.95 4.04 8.17
CA ASP A 47 16.04 4.17 7.02
C ASP A 47 14.66 3.59 7.36
N GLY A 48 13.62 4.21 6.82
CA GLY A 48 12.24 3.84 7.07
C GLY A 48 11.43 3.75 5.78
N MET A 49 11.00 2.54 5.43
CA MET A 49 10.09 2.28 4.33
C MET A 49 8.66 2.16 4.83
N SER A 50 7.84 3.18 4.54
CA SER A 50 6.40 3.18 4.77
C SER A 50 5.63 2.81 3.50
N CYS A 51 4.33 2.51 3.66
CA CYS A 51 3.46 2.24 2.52
C CYS A 51 3.35 3.44 1.59
N SER A 52 3.59 3.22 0.31
CA SER A 52 3.13 4.14 -0.72
C SER A 52 1.59 4.12 -0.79
N PRO A 53 0.93 5.22 -1.18
CA PRO A 53 -0.50 5.23 -1.40
C PRO A 53 -0.84 4.25 -2.53
N GLN A 54 -1.41 3.10 -2.19
CA GLN A 54 -1.91 2.13 -3.17
C GLN A 54 -3.41 2.37 -3.34
N VAL A 55 -3.82 2.69 -4.57
CA VAL A 55 -5.23 2.80 -4.93
C VAL A 55 -5.59 1.63 -5.83
N ALA A 56 -6.51 0.78 -5.39
CA ALA A 56 -7.11 -0.25 -6.22
C ALA A 56 -8.47 0.25 -6.72
N VAL A 57 -8.65 0.29 -8.03
CA VAL A 57 -9.93 0.61 -8.65
C VAL A 57 -10.75 -0.67 -8.77
N ILE A 58 -11.97 -0.66 -8.24
CA ILE A 58 -12.92 -1.76 -8.38
C ILE A 58 -14.11 -1.27 -9.19
N TYR A 59 -14.37 -1.98 -10.27
CA TYR A 59 -15.56 -1.81 -11.10
C TYR A 59 -16.65 -2.74 -10.59
N GLY A 60 -17.87 -2.23 -10.41
CA GLY A 60 -18.99 -3.06 -9.99
C GLY A 60 -20.35 -2.45 -10.29
N GLU A 61 -21.37 -3.29 -10.24
CA GLU A 61 -22.75 -2.89 -10.49
C GLU A 61 -23.25 -1.92 -9.41
N LYS A 62 -23.93 -0.87 -9.87
CA LYS A 62 -24.57 0.14 -9.02
C LYS A 62 -25.50 -0.54 -8.01
N GLY A 63 -25.19 -0.43 -6.71
CA GLY A 63 -26.02 -0.96 -5.62
C GLY A 63 -25.40 -2.11 -4.82
N LYS A 64 -24.27 -2.69 -5.25
CA LYS A 64 -23.51 -3.63 -4.41
C LYS A 64 -22.73 -2.85 -3.34
N LYS A 65 -22.97 -3.16 -2.06
CA LYS A 65 -22.19 -2.60 -0.94
C LYS A 65 -20.79 -3.19 -0.99
N PHE A 66 -19.80 -2.40 -1.41
CA PHE A 66 -18.40 -2.77 -1.29
C PHE A 66 -17.99 -2.72 0.17
N ILE A 67 -17.49 -3.83 0.70
CA ILE A 67 -16.87 -3.86 2.02
C ILE A 67 -15.39 -3.59 1.79
N GLU A 68 -14.94 -2.40 2.20
CA GLU A 68 -13.52 -2.07 2.16
C GLU A 68 -12.76 -3.08 3.04
N PRO A 69 -11.79 -3.83 2.49
CA PRO A 69 -10.99 -4.72 3.31
C PRO A 69 -10.18 -3.85 4.27
N GLN A 70 -10.37 -4.13 5.56
CA GLN A 70 -9.69 -3.39 6.62
C GLN A 70 -8.20 -3.72 6.59
N PRO A 71 -7.32 -2.71 6.78
CA PRO A 71 -5.89 -2.97 6.91
C PRO A 71 -5.61 -3.80 8.17
N SER A 72 -4.97 -4.95 8.01
CA SER A 72 -4.55 -5.80 9.13
C SER A 72 -3.26 -5.26 9.75
N LEU A 73 -3.38 -4.52 10.85
CA LEU A 73 -2.25 -3.97 11.61
C LEU A 73 -1.38 -5.05 12.30
N ASP A 74 -1.85 -6.30 12.35
CA ASP A 74 -1.09 -7.45 12.85
C ASP A 74 -0.05 -7.99 11.86
N LEU A 75 -0.11 -7.56 10.59
CA LEU A 75 0.82 -8.01 9.56
C LEU A 75 2.08 -7.15 9.53
N LYS A 76 3.21 -7.73 9.13
CA LYS A 76 4.46 -6.98 8.89
C LYS A 76 4.41 -6.27 7.54
N TYR A 77 5.09 -5.13 7.41
CA TYR A 77 5.31 -4.46 6.13
C TYR A 77 5.90 -5.43 5.09
N PRO A 78 5.46 -5.41 3.82
CA PRO A 78 4.45 -4.52 3.21
C PRO A 78 3.00 -5.03 3.33
N LYS A 79 2.75 -6.15 4.01
CA LYS A 79 1.43 -6.80 4.03
C LYS A 79 0.37 -6.06 4.84
N CYS A 80 0.78 -5.21 5.78
CA CYS A 80 -0.13 -4.33 6.53
C CYS A 80 -0.51 -3.06 5.76
N CYS A 81 -0.01 -2.87 4.53
CA CYS A 81 -0.25 -1.62 3.81
C CYS A 81 -1.72 -1.47 3.42
N PRO A 82 -2.36 -0.34 3.74
CA PRO A 82 -3.73 -0.10 3.34
C PRO A 82 -3.79 0.05 1.83
N VAL A 83 -4.73 -0.66 1.22
CA VAL A 83 -5.14 -0.43 -0.15
C VAL A 83 -6.38 0.45 -0.08
N LYS A 84 -6.33 1.65 -0.66
CA LYS A 84 -7.53 2.48 -0.83
C LYS A 84 -8.32 1.92 -2.00
N TYR A 85 -9.59 1.63 -1.79
CA TYR A 85 -10.45 1.13 -2.85
C TYR A 85 -11.32 2.26 -3.37
N VAL A 86 -11.22 2.52 -4.67
CA VAL A 86 -12.13 3.46 -5.34
C VAL A 86 -13.15 2.63 -6.09
N PHE A 87 -14.40 2.70 -5.65
CA PHE A 87 -15.50 2.10 -6.37
C PHE A 87 -15.90 3.01 -7.52
N VAL A 88 -15.76 2.50 -8.74
CA VAL A 88 -16.27 3.14 -9.95
C VAL A 88 -17.52 2.37 -10.36
N PRO A 89 -18.72 2.95 -10.26
CA PRO A 89 -19.92 2.29 -10.76
C PRO A 89 -19.76 2.06 -12.25
N ASP A 90 -19.95 0.82 -12.67
CA ASP A 90 -19.93 0.49 -14.09
C ASP A 90 -21.15 1.13 -14.75
N ASN A 91 -20.94 2.29 -15.37
CA ASN A 91 -21.89 2.84 -16.31
C ASN A 91 -21.63 2.17 -17.66
N THR A 92 -21.79 0.85 -17.75
CA THR A 92 -22.22 0.26 -19.02
C THR A 92 -23.54 0.93 -19.35
N LYS A 93 -23.43 2.02 -20.13
CA LYS A 93 -24.44 2.38 -21.09
C LYS A 93 -24.83 1.05 -21.73
N LYS A 94 -26.04 0.57 -21.43
CA LYS A 94 -26.82 -0.13 -22.44
C LYS A 94 -26.80 0.81 -23.63
N HIS A 95 -25.85 0.63 -24.54
CA HIS A 95 -26.09 0.96 -25.92
C HIS A 95 -27.30 0.10 -26.24
N ASN A 96 -28.47 0.73 -26.26
CA ASN A 96 -29.58 0.23 -27.03
C ASN A 96 -29.05 0.09 -28.46
N SER A 97 -28.46 -1.06 -28.79
CA SER A 97 -28.36 -1.51 -30.17
C SER A 97 -29.68 -2.17 -30.54
N GLY A 98 -30.77 -1.43 -30.32
CA GLY A 98 -32.04 -1.65 -30.98
C GLY A 98 -32.05 -0.74 -32.20
N ASN A 99 -31.22 -1.05 -33.20
CA ASN A 99 -31.56 -0.67 -34.56
C ASN A 99 -32.54 -1.73 -35.05
N GLU A 100 -33.82 -1.47 -34.80
CA GLU A 100 -34.89 -1.95 -35.66
C GLU A 100 -34.53 -1.57 -37.10
N ILE A 101 -34.02 -2.53 -37.88
CA ILE A 101 -34.09 -2.43 -39.34
C ILE A 101 -35.52 -2.83 -39.71
N ASN A 102 -36.47 -1.92 -39.47
CA ASN A 102 -37.76 -1.93 -40.14
C ASN A 102 -37.57 -1.27 -41.51
N THR A 103 -37.10 -2.05 -42.48
CA THR A 103 -37.36 -1.75 -43.89
C THR A 103 -38.42 -2.73 -44.37
N LEU A 104 -39.67 -2.41 -44.08
CA LEU A 104 -40.82 -2.91 -44.84
C LEU A 104 -40.85 -2.13 -46.16
N ASN A 105 -40.84 -2.85 -47.28
CA ASN A 105 -41.80 -2.76 -48.40
C ASN A 105 -41.20 -3.54 -49.59
N ASN A 106 -41.69 -4.75 -49.88
CA ASN A 106 -42.90 -5.09 -50.64
C ASN A 106 -42.80 -4.76 -52.14
N ASN A 107 -42.95 -5.82 -52.95
CA ASN A 107 -43.43 -5.88 -54.33
C ASN A 107 -42.71 -5.08 -55.42
#